data_AF-A0A5J4QSX1-F1
#
_entry.id   AF-A0A5J4QSX1-F1
#
_cell.length_a   1.000
_cell.length_b   1.000
_cell.length_c   1.000
_cell.angle_alpha   90.00
_cell.angle_beta   90.00
_cell.angle_gamma   90.00
#
_symmetry.space_group_name_H-M   'P 1'
#
loop_
_entity.id
_entity.type
_entity.pdbx_description
1 polymer ?
#
loop_
_entity_poly.entity_id
_entity_poly.type
_entity_poly.pdbx_seq_one_letter_code
_entity_poly.pdbx_strand_id
1 'polypeptide(L)'
;MSTYTYLAMNLSILNATTSLTAIESYNYLYPFVETNRISTHPYKRQTNKELYSVPVIYDSFKEKLAKIHLLPDNWDGYGAVSPDFVVYSNACCFLEKLDNKIMKFLEEDNILSTPYGTITFDFYVNDDLISVEIGKIQIGFFTDCTSGENMESKGEKLSLYKLPDSLVVAFKRLLENA
;
A
#
# COMPACT_ATOMS: atom_id res chain seq x y z
N MET A 1 -14.80 20.35 19.57
CA MET A 1 -14.49 20.05 18.16
C MET A 1 -12.98 20.02 18.05
N SER A 2 -12.39 18.82 18.08
CA SER A 2 -10.95 18.65 17.88
C SER A 2 -10.71 18.58 16.38
N THR A 3 -9.95 19.53 15.83
CA THR A 3 -9.49 19.48 14.44
C THR A 3 -8.29 18.55 14.38
N TYR A 4 -8.49 17.33 13.90
CA TYR A 4 -7.39 16.43 13.56
C TYR A 4 -6.67 17.00 12.33
N THR A 5 -5.54 17.66 12.56
CA THR A 5 -4.63 18.06 11.49
C THR A 5 -3.89 16.80 11.03
N TYR A 6 -4.21 16.30 9.84
CA TYR A 6 -3.48 15.20 9.20
C TYR A 6 -2.03 15.63 8.98
N LEU A 7 -1.13 15.21 9.88
CA LEU A 7 0.31 15.29 9.68
C LEU A 7 0.69 14.13 8.76
N ALA A 8 0.63 14.36 7.45
CA ALA A 8 1.31 13.49 6.51
C ALA A 8 2.79 13.49 6.89
N MET A 9 3.36 12.30 7.12
CA MET A 9 4.82 12.18 7.20
C MET A 9 5.40 12.65 5.87
N ASN A 10 6.54 13.31 5.93
CA ASN A 10 7.17 13.82 4.73
C ASN A 10 8.36 12.92 4.38
N LEU A 11 8.13 11.92 3.52
CA LEU A 11 9.19 11.08 2.95
C LEU A 11 10.07 11.82 1.90
N SER A 12 9.89 13.14 1.70
CA SER A 12 10.45 13.87 0.55
C SER A 12 11.96 14.17 0.57
N ILE A 13 12.79 13.56 1.42
CA ILE A 13 14.25 13.82 1.44
C ILE A 13 15.04 12.76 0.65
N LEU A 14 14.56 12.33 -0.53
CA LEU A 14 15.39 11.52 -1.44
C LEU A 14 14.95 11.43 -2.92
N ASN A 15 13.97 12.22 -3.38
CA ASN A 15 13.49 12.14 -4.78
C ASN A 15 14.03 13.27 -5.69
N ALA A 16 14.92 14.12 -5.20
CA ALA A 16 15.42 15.28 -5.94
C ALA A 16 16.83 15.05 -6.52
N THR A 17 16.99 14.08 -7.42
CA THR A 17 18.03 14.10 -8.47
C THR A 17 17.81 12.95 -9.45
N THR A 18 17.00 13.18 -10.49
CA THR A 18 17.21 12.63 -11.84
C THR A 18 16.12 13.18 -12.75
N SER A 19 16.31 14.40 -13.24
CA SER A 19 15.57 14.87 -14.41
C SER A 19 16.37 14.56 -15.68
N LEU A 20 15.65 14.09 -16.70
CA LEU A 20 15.97 14.13 -18.13
C LEU A 20 17.02 13.12 -18.62
N THR A 21 16.56 11.99 -19.17
CA THR A 21 16.34 11.80 -20.63
C THR A 21 16.14 10.30 -20.89
N ALA A 22 14.95 9.89 -21.33
CA ALA A 22 14.71 8.79 -22.28
C ALA A 22 13.21 8.53 -22.36
N ILE A 23 12.59 9.12 -23.38
CA ILE A 23 11.33 8.61 -23.92
C ILE A 23 11.71 7.33 -24.65
N GLU A 24 11.51 6.17 -24.02
CA GLU A 24 11.43 4.91 -24.74
C GLU A 24 10.18 4.15 -24.29
N SER A 25 9.31 3.96 -25.26
CA SER A 25 8.07 3.21 -25.24
C SER A 25 8.28 1.77 -24.74
N TYR A 26 7.85 1.48 -23.51
CA TYR A 26 7.73 0.11 -23.02
C TYR A 26 6.40 -0.50 -23.46
N ASN A 27 6.39 -1.10 -24.64
CA ASN A 27 5.43 -2.11 -25.04
C ASN A 27 5.75 -3.42 -24.31
N TYR A 28 5.14 -3.67 -23.14
CA TYR A 28 5.08 -5.02 -22.58
C TYR A 28 3.92 -5.80 -23.21
N LEU A 29 4.17 -6.29 -24.43
CA LEU A 29 3.42 -7.39 -25.04
C LEU A 29 3.84 -8.68 -24.33
N TYR A 30 2.97 -9.21 -23.46
CA TYR A 30 3.08 -10.60 -23.00
C TYR A 30 2.70 -11.54 -24.15
N PRO A 31 3.59 -12.42 -24.65
CA PRO A 31 3.16 -13.48 -25.54
C PRO A 31 2.53 -14.60 -24.69
N PHE A 32 1.22 -14.76 -24.81
CA PHE A 32 0.52 -15.96 -24.35
C PHE A 32 0.94 -17.11 -25.29
N VAL A 33 2.00 -17.83 -24.93
CA VAL A 33 2.43 -19.05 -25.64
C VAL A 33 1.71 -20.23 -25.02
N GLU A 34 0.59 -20.59 -25.64
CA GLU A 34 -0.18 -21.79 -25.32
C GLU A 34 0.56 -23.02 -25.90
N THR A 35 1.41 -23.66 -25.10
CA THR A 35 1.98 -24.97 -25.45
C THR A 35 1.21 -26.08 -24.76
N ASN A 36 0.19 -26.58 -25.46
CA ASN A 36 -0.49 -27.83 -25.12
C ASN A 36 0.50 -29.01 -25.25
N ARG A 37 1.06 -29.46 -24.12
CA ARG A 37 1.61 -30.81 -23.97
C ARG A 37 0.81 -31.55 -22.90
N ILE A 38 0.00 -32.50 -23.36
CA ILE A 38 -0.77 -33.42 -22.52
C ILE A 38 0.22 -34.36 -21.82
N SER A 39 0.47 -34.10 -20.53
CA SER A 39 1.13 -35.06 -19.64
C SER A 39 0.07 -36.01 -19.09
N THR A 40 0.20 -37.30 -19.39
CA THR A 40 -0.70 -38.38 -18.93
C THR A 40 -0.30 -38.97 -17.56
N HIS A 41 0.43 -38.22 -16.73
CA HIS A 41 0.68 -38.66 -15.36
C HIS A 41 -0.56 -38.37 -14.50
N PRO A 42 -1.12 -39.37 -13.78
CA PRO A 42 -2.21 -39.15 -12.85
C PRO A 42 -1.66 -38.41 -11.62
N TYR A 43 -1.49 -37.11 -11.75
CA TYR A 43 -1.26 -36.22 -10.62
C TYR A 43 -2.55 -36.23 -9.79
N LYS A 44 -2.49 -36.86 -8.61
CA LYS A 44 -3.53 -36.72 -7.59
C LYS A 44 -3.62 -35.24 -7.23
N ARG A 45 -4.54 -34.54 -7.89
CA ARG A 45 -4.93 -33.17 -7.57
C ARG A 45 -5.51 -33.22 -6.17
N GLN A 46 -4.70 -32.87 -5.16
CA GLN A 46 -5.22 -32.55 -3.84
C GLN A 46 -6.10 -31.32 -4.02
N THR A 47 -7.39 -31.54 -4.17
CA THR A 47 -8.43 -30.52 -4.16
C THR A 47 -8.65 -30.09 -2.72
N ASN A 48 -7.68 -29.38 -2.15
CA ASN A 48 -7.83 -28.61 -0.91
C ASN A 48 -7.16 -27.25 -1.10
N LYS A 49 -7.60 -26.51 -2.11
CA LYS A 49 -7.73 -25.07 -1.90
C LYS A 49 -9.21 -24.88 -1.64
N GLU A 50 -9.57 -24.81 -0.37
CA GLU A 50 -10.66 -23.91 -0.01
C GLU A 50 -10.33 -22.62 -0.76
N LEU A 51 -11.17 -22.33 -1.75
CA LEU A 51 -11.10 -21.09 -2.50
C LEU A 51 -11.49 -20.06 -1.45
N TYR A 52 -10.53 -19.61 -0.64
CA TYR A 52 -10.68 -18.38 0.12
C TYR A 52 -10.94 -17.35 -0.96
N SER A 53 -12.21 -17.01 -1.17
CA SER A 53 -12.60 -15.88 -1.97
C SER A 53 -11.75 -14.74 -1.44
N VAL A 54 -10.88 -14.21 -2.29
CA VAL A 54 -10.23 -12.93 -2.00
C VAL A 54 -11.35 -12.02 -1.48
N PRO A 55 -11.26 -11.51 -0.24
CA PRO A 55 -12.38 -10.78 0.35
C PRO A 55 -12.78 -9.67 -0.61
N VAL A 56 -14.07 -9.46 -0.88
CA VAL A 56 -14.59 -8.40 -1.78
C VAL A 56 -13.98 -7.03 -1.44
N ILE A 57 -13.65 -6.83 -0.17
CA ILE A 57 -12.97 -5.64 0.38
C ILE A 57 -11.62 -5.38 -0.31
N TYR A 58 -10.86 -6.44 -0.62
CA TYR A 58 -9.55 -6.33 -1.22
C TYR A 58 -9.60 -5.75 -2.65
N ASP A 59 -10.60 -6.13 -3.43
CA ASP A 59 -10.80 -5.60 -4.78
C ASP A 59 -11.17 -4.11 -4.72
N SER A 60 -12.01 -3.70 -3.77
CA SER A 60 -12.36 -2.28 -3.58
C SER A 60 -11.13 -1.40 -3.28
N PHE A 61 -10.18 -1.90 -2.48
CA PHE A 61 -8.95 -1.16 -2.21
C PHE A 61 -8.04 -1.08 -3.44
N LYS A 62 -7.95 -2.14 -4.25
CA LYS A 62 -7.21 -2.10 -5.53
C LYS A 62 -7.85 -1.11 -6.51
N GLU A 63 -9.17 -1.06 -6.59
CA GLU A 63 -9.88 -0.07 -7.41
C GLU A 63 -9.62 1.36 -6.94
N LYS A 64 -9.62 1.61 -5.63
CA LYS A 64 -9.25 2.90 -5.05
C LYS A 64 -7.83 3.31 -5.40
N LEU A 65 -6.87 2.39 -5.26
CA LEU A 65 -5.47 2.64 -5.66
C LEU A 65 -5.34 2.94 -7.15
N ALA A 66 -6.10 2.25 -8.00
CA ALA A 66 -6.11 2.51 -9.44
C ALA A 66 -6.63 3.92 -9.75
N LYS A 67 -7.68 4.38 -9.05
CA LYS A 67 -8.17 5.77 -9.17
C LYS A 67 -7.12 6.78 -8.72
N ILE A 68 -6.44 6.53 -7.60
CA ILE A 68 -5.38 7.39 -7.07
C ILE A 68 -4.21 7.53 -8.05
N HIS A 69 -3.75 6.42 -8.65
CA HIS A 69 -2.67 6.43 -9.62
C HIS A 69 -2.99 7.25 -10.89
N LEU A 70 -4.27 7.40 -11.21
CA LEU A 70 -4.74 8.16 -12.38
C LEU A 70 -5.05 9.62 -12.07
N LEU A 71 -4.78 10.10 -10.85
CA LEU A 71 -4.92 11.52 -10.52
C LEU A 71 -4.02 12.35 -11.46
N PRO A 72 -4.50 13.49 -11.98
CA PRO A 72 -3.64 14.41 -12.71
C PRO A 72 -2.69 15.13 -11.74
N ASP A 73 -1.58 15.67 -12.24
CA ASP A 73 -0.81 16.63 -11.47
C ASP A 73 -1.66 17.85 -11.09
N ASN A 74 -1.35 18.47 -9.96
CA ASN A 74 -2.09 19.57 -9.35
C ASN A 74 -3.57 19.24 -9.06
N TRP A 75 -3.90 17.98 -8.76
CA TRP A 75 -5.27 17.54 -8.47
C TRP A 75 -5.91 18.24 -7.26
N ASP A 76 -5.10 18.77 -6.34
CA ASP A 76 -5.54 19.50 -5.15
C ASP A 76 -5.59 21.03 -5.35
N GLY A 77 -5.08 21.54 -6.48
CA GLY A 77 -4.93 22.98 -6.75
C GLY A 77 -3.75 23.65 -6.06
N TYR A 78 -2.90 22.91 -5.35
CA TYR A 78 -1.74 23.40 -4.58
C TYR A 78 -0.41 22.78 -5.01
N GLY A 79 -0.35 22.26 -6.23
CA GLY A 79 0.86 21.68 -6.81
C GLY A 79 1.11 20.23 -6.42
N ALA A 80 0.08 19.47 -6.02
CA ALA A 80 0.23 18.05 -5.75
C ALA A 80 0.81 17.30 -6.96
N VAL A 81 1.68 16.33 -6.68
CA VAL A 81 2.25 15.42 -7.68
C VAL A 81 1.46 14.12 -7.69
N SER A 82 1.13 13.63 -8.88
CA SER A 82 0.47 12.32 -9.01
C SER A 82 1.42 11.17 -8.62
N PRO A 83 0.95 10.15 -7.88
CA PRO A 83 1.76 8.97 -7.58
C PRO A 83 2.20 8.23 -8.84
N ASP A 84 3.51 8.00 -8.97
CA ASP A 84 4.06 7.24 -10.09
C ASP A 84 3.64 5.74 -10.04
N PHE A 85 3.83 5.04 -11.17
CA PHE A 85 3.47 3.62 -11.26
C PHE A 85 4.19 2.75 -10.22
N VAL A 86 5.41 3.13 -9.80
CA VAL A 86 6.18 2.39 -8.80
C VAL A 86 5.51 2.52 -7.43
N VAL A 87 5.07 3.71 -7.05
CA VAL A 87 4.32 3.93 -5.81
C VAL A 87 3.01 3.14 -5.82
N TYR A 88 2.25 3.18 -6.92
CA TYR A 88 1.03 2.38 -7.09
C TYR A 88 1.29 0.87 -6.93
N SER A 89 2.33 0.36 -7.59
CA SER A 89 2.73 -1.06 -7.51
C SER A 89 3.14 -1.44 -6.09
N ASN A 90 3.94 -0.60 -5.42
CA ASN A 90 4.33 -0.79 -4.03
C ASN A 90 3.13 -0.82 -3.07
N ALA A 91 2.16 0.07 -3.29
CA ALA A 91 0.93 0.15 -2.50
C ALA A 91 0.07 -1.12 -2.66
N CYS A 92 -0.07 -1.61 -3.90
CA CYS A 92 -0.71 -2.91 -4.16
C CYS A 92 0.01 -4.05 -3.43
N CYS A 93 1.34 -4.11 -3.56
CA CYS A 93 2.17 -5.11 -2.90
C CYS A 93 2.13 -5.00 -1.37
N PHE A 94 1.90 -3.82 -0.81
CA PHE A 94 1.70 -3.62 0.63
C PHE A 94 0.39 -4.28 1.08
N LEU A 95 -0.72 -4.03 0.38
CA LEU A 95 -2.01 -4.66 0.68
C LEU A 95 -1.94 -6.19 0.62
N GLU A 96 -1.17 -6.78 -0.31
CA GLU A 96 -0.98 -8.24 -0.41
C GLU A 96 -0.29 -8.87 0.81
N LYS A 97 0.38 -8.06 1.65
CA LYS A 97 1.11 -8.53 2.84
C LYS A 97 0.30 -8.44 4.12
N LEU A 98 -0.87 -7.81 4.10
CA LEU A 98 -1.68 -7.60 5.29
C LEU A 98 -2.56 -8.82 5.58
N ASP A 99 -2.63 -9.20 6.85
CA ASP A 99 -3.58 -10.21 7.34
C ASP A 99 -5.01 -9.62 7.28
N ASN A 100 -6.01 -10.46 6.97
CA ASN A 100 -7.43 -10.12 7.04
C ASN A 100 -7.83 -9.45 8.37
N LYS A 101 -7.19 -9.82 9.48
CA LYS A 101 -7.42 -9.20 10.80
C LYS A 101 -6.99 -7.74 10.86
N ILE A 102 -5.97 -7.34 10.11
CA ILE A 102 -5.54 -5.94 10.01
C ILE A 102 -6.43 -5.20 9.01
N MET A 103 -6.73 -5.86 7.89
CA MET A 103 -7.55 -5.30 6.81
C MET A 103 -8.95 -4.87 7.25
N LYS A 104 -9.50 -5.48 8.30
CA LYS A 104 -10.81 -5.08 8.87
C LYS A 104 -10.83 -3.67 9.47
N PHE A 105 -9.67 -3.07 9.70
CA PHE A 105 -9.50 -1.73 10.27
C PHE A 105 -9.15 -0.67 9.23
N LEU A 106 -9.10 -1.06 7.96
CA LEU A 106 -8.88 -0.16 6.84
C LEU A 106 -10.20 0.08 6.13
N GLU A 107 -10.51 1.34 5.84
CA GLU A 107 -11.65 1.73 5.02
C GLU A 107 -11.16 2.34 3.70
N GLU A 108 -11.98 2.28 2.64
CA GLU A 108 -11.57 2.78 1.31
C GLU A 108 -11.22 4.28 1.32
N ASP A 109 -11.94 5.06 2.13
CA ASP A 109 -11.72 6.51 2.25
C ASP A 109 -10.47 6.86 3.07
N ASN A 110 -9.89 5.88 3.76
CA ASN A 110 -8.63 6.01 4.49
C ASN A 110 -7.40 5.67 3.64
N ILE A 111 -7.59 5.43 2.33
CA ILE A 111 -6.52 5.28 1.36
C ILE A 111 -6.47 6.58 0.55
N LEU A 112 -5.40 7.36 0.73
CA LEU A 112 -5.30 8.71 0.18
C LEU A 112 -3.98 8.93 -0.54
N SER A 113 -3.98 9.80 -1.55
CA SER A 113 -2.75 10.34 -2.12
C SER A 113 -2.28 11.52 -1.30
N THR A 114 -0.97 11.63 -1.08
CA THR A 114 -0.38 12.87 -0.58
C THR A 114 -0.04 13.81 -1.74
N PRO A 115 0.17 15.12 -1.46
CA PRO A 115 0.71 16.05 -2.46
C PRO A 115 2.13 15.70 -2.94
N TYR A 116 2.84 14.79 -2.26
CA TYR A 116 4.21 14.41 -2.58
C TYR A 116 4.32 13.19 -3.51
N GLY A 117 3.19 12.72 -4.05
CA GLY A 117 3.15 11.53 -4.91
C GLY A 117 3.32 10.22 -4.15
N THR A 118 3.07 10.21 -2.84
CA THR A 118 3.01 9.00 -1.99
C THR A 118 1.56 8.62 -1.70
N ILE A 119 1.33 7.42 -1.18
CA ILE A 119 -0.01 6.94 -0.80
C ILE A 119 -0.02 6.60 0.68
N THR A 120 -1.01 7.10 1.42
CA THR A 120 -1.24 6.79 2.83
C THR A 120 -2.36 5.78 3.00
N PHE A 121 -2.20 4.94 4.03
CA PHE A 121 -3.19 3.99 4.52
C PHE A 121 -3.39 4.25 6.01
N ASP A 122 -4.57 4.70 6.39
CA ASP A 122 -4.92 4.98 7.78
C ASP A 122 -5.79 3.86 8.35
N PHE A 123 -5.24 3.14 9.34
CA PHE A 123 -5.92 2.05 10.05
C PHE A 123 -6.43 2.57 11.38
N TYR A 124 -7.72 2.44 11.63
CA TYR A 124 -8.37 2.91 12.85
C TYR A 124 -8.90 1.75 13.69
N VAL A 125 -8.60 1.79 14.98
CA VAL A 125 -9.18 0.89 15.99
C VAL A 125 -9.61 1.71 17.19
N ASN A 126 -10.92 1.81 17.40
CA ASN A 126 -11.48 2.75 18.36
C ASN A 126 -10.97 4.17 18.08
N ASP A 127 -10.25 4.79 19.02
CA ASP A 127 -9.65 6.11 18.90
C ASP A 127 -8.13 6.06 18.56
N ASP A 128 -7.56 4.86 18.35
CA ASP A 128 -6.14 4.68 17.98
C ASP A 128 -5.97 4.65 16.44
N LEU A 129 -4.87 5.25 15.96
CA LEU A 129 -4.50 5.32 14.54
C LEU A 129 -3.14 4.67 14.29
N ILE A 130 -3.02 3.90 13.21
CA ILE A 130 -1.76 3.65 12.52
C ILE A 130 -1.87 4.23 11.11
N SER A 131 -1.03 5.21 10.77
CA SER A 131 -0.94 5.74 9.42
C SER A 131 0.34 5.24 8.77
N VAL A 132 0.22 4.59 7.61
CA VAL A 132 1.33 4.04 6.84
C VAL A 132 1.45 4.80 5.53
N GLU A 133 2.64 5.31 5.22
CA GLU A 133 2.92 6.01 3.97
C GLU A 133 3.83 5.17 3.07
N ILE A 134 3.38 4.94 1.83
CA ILE A 134 4.09 4.20 0.80
C ILE A 134 4.68 5.16 -0.22
N GLY A 135 6.00 5.17 -0.31
CA GLY A 135 6.74 5.88 -1.34
C GLY A 135 7.37 4.96 -2.38
N LYS A 136 8.24 5.54 -3.22
CA LYS A 136 8.89 4.83 -4.33
C LYS A 136 9.88 3.77 -3.88
N ILE A 137 10.67 4.06 -2.85
CA ILE A 137 11.72 3.17 -2.32
C ILE A 137 11.59 2.94 -0.82
N GLN A 138 10.67 3.62 -0.15
CA GLN A 138 10.54 3.66 1.31
C GLN A 138 9.10 3.44 1.75
N ILE A 139 8.95 2.94 2.96
CA ILE A 139 7.71 2.87 3.71
C ILE A 139 7.92 3.59 5.04
N GLY A 140 7.07 4.55 5.34
CA GLY A 140 7.02 5.23 6.63
C GLY A 140 5.76 4.84 7.39
N PHE A 141 5.74 5.03 8.70
CA PHE A 141 4.51 4.97 9.48
C PHE A 141 4.62 5.80 10.75
N PHE A 142 3.47 6.18 11.29
CA PHE A 142 3.36 6.65 12.66
C PHE A 142 2.10 6.08 13.31
N THR A 143 2.06 6.13 14.64
CA THR A 143 0.87 5.79 15.41
C THR A 143 0.44 6.97 16.27
N ASP A 144 -0.86 7.11 16.44
CA ASP A 144 -1.46 8.02 17.41
C ASP A 144 -2.40 7.20 18.29
N CYS A 145 -1.88 6.76 19.43
CA CYS A 145 -2.58 5.91 20.38
C CYS A 145 -3.03 6.72 21.58
N THR A 146 -4.25 6.48 22.03
CA THR A 146 -4.83 7.09 23.25
C THR A 146 -4.03 6.82 24.52
N SER A 147 -3.28 5.72 24.57
CA SER A 147 -2.34 5.40 25.66
C SER A 147 -1.13 6.35 25.74
N GLY A 148 -0.84 7.09 24.66
CA GLY A 148 0.35 7.90 24.47
C GLY A 148 1.60 7.10 24.06
N GLU A 149 1.52 5.78 23.92
CA GLU A 149 2.63 4.92 23.49
C GLU A 149 2.83 4.91 21.97
N ASN A 150 3.20 6.07 21.43
CA ASN A 150 3.33 6.25 19.98
C ASN A 150 4.62 5.67 19.42
N MET A 151 4.54 5.13 18.20
CA MET A 151 5.66 4.61 17.42
C MET A 151 5.74 5.36 16.09
N GLU A 152 6.95 5.61 15.58
CA GLU A 152 7.13 6.16 14.24
C GLU A 152 8.36 5.57 13.55
N SER A 153 8.32 5.54 12.23
CA SER A 153 9.45 5.27 11.35
C SER A 153 9.39 6.21 10.16
N LYS A 154 10.42 7.05 10.01
CA LYS A 154 10.51 8.10 8.98
C LYS A 154 10.89 7.59 7.59
N GLY A 155 10.85 6.28 7.37
CA GLY A 155 11.25 5.66 6.11
C GLY A 155 12.19 4.49 6.33
N GLU A 156 11.65 3.29 6.18
CA GLU A 156 12.42 2.06 6.03
C GLU A 156 12.41 1.64 4.56
N LYS A 157 13.48 0.96 4.13
CA LYS A 157 13.57 0.46 2.76
C LYS A 157 12.41 -0.50 2.49
N LEU A 158 11.64 -0.20 1.45
CA LEU A 158 10.51 -1.03 1.07
C LEU A 158 11.00 -2.41 0.60
N SER A 159 10.37 -3.46 1.13
CA SER A 159 10.68 -4.85 0.78
C SER A 159 9.47 -5.48 0.10
N LEU A 160 9.72 -6.16 -1.02
CA LEU A 160 8.68 -6.91 -1.74
C LEU A 160 8.21 -8.15 -0.96
N TYR A 161 8.99 -8.62 0.02
CA TYR A 161 8.77 -9.91 0.68
C TYR A 161 8.27 -9.82 2.12
N LYS A 162 8.57 -8.73 2.83
CA LYS A 162 8.16 -8.58 4.24
C LYS A 162 7.84 -7.13 4.59
N LEU A 163 6.97 -6.96 5.57
CA LEU A 163 6.76 -5.67 6.22
C LEU A 163 7.96 -5.33 7.11
N PRO A 164 8.24 -4.03 7.35
CA PRO A 164 9.13 -3.59 8.41
C PRO A 164 8.79 -4.24 9.76
N ASP A 165 9.79 -4.72 10.49
CA ASP A 165 9.57 -5.44 11.75
C ASP A 165 8.93 -4.50 12.80
N SER A 166 9.28 -3.22 12.77
CA SER A 166 8.70 -2.10 13.54
C SER A 166 7.19 -1.93 13.27
N LEU A 167 6.78 -1.94 12.00
CA LEU A 167 5.38 -1.83 11.58
C LEU A 167 4.58 -3.07 11.98
N VAL A 168 5.19 -4.26 11.91
CA VAL A 168 4.55 -5.49 12.41
C VAL A 168 4.28 -5.41 13.91
N VAL A 169 5.21 -4.84 14.69
CA VAL A 169 4.98 -4.61 16.12
C VAL A 169 3.85 -3.61 16.35
N ALA A 170 3.78 -2.52 15.58
CA ALA A 170 2.70 -1.55 15.67
C ALA A 170 1.32 -2.20 15.40
N PHE A 171 1.19 -2.99 14.32
CA PHE A 171 -0.06 -3.70 14.03
C PHE A 171 -0.45 -4.74 15.10
N LYS A 172 0.53 -5.40 15.72
CA LYS A 172 0.24 -6.32 16.83
C LYS A 172 -0.38 -5.61 18.02
N ARG A 173 0.17 -4.44 18.39
CA ARG A 173 -0.40 -3.61 19.47
C ARG A 173 -1.81 -3.14 19.13
N LEU A 174 -2.03 -2.71 17.89
CA LEU A 174 -3.35 -2.32 17.42
C LEU A 174 -4.38 -3.46 17.56
N LEU A 175 -3.98 -4.70 17.27
CA LEU A 175 -4.82 -5.89 17.42
C LEU A 175 -5.10 -6.27 18.89
N GLU A 176 -4.18 -5.97 19.80
CA GLU A 176 -4.35 -6.23 21.24
C GLU A 176 -5.35 -5.26 21.89
N ASN A 177 -5.54 -4.07 21.30
CA ASN A 177 -6.45 -3.03 21.77
C ASN A 177 -7.85 -3.06 21.10
N ALA A 178 -8.08 -3.99 20.16
CA ALA A 178 -9.31 -4.11 19.38
C ALA A 178 -10.37 -5.02 20.01
#